data_AF-A0A9E2Y416-F1
#
_entry.id   AF-A0A9E2Y416-F1
#
_cell.length_a   1.000
_cell.length_b   1.000
_cell.length_c   1.000
_cell.angle_alpha   90.00
_cell.angle_beta   90.00
_cell.angle_gamma   90.00
#
_symmetry.space_group_name_H-M   'P 1'
#
loop_
_entity.id
_entity.type
_entity.pdbx_description
1 polymer ?
#
loop_
_entity_poly.entity_id
_entity_poly.type
_entity_poly.pdbx_seq_one_letter_code
_entity_poly.pdbx_strand_id
1 'polypeptide(L)' 'MDIGVVQVASRGGMGKVTVTFVIVIALLLLGGMAFLAFWNPPPPSAPVEKVIPDARFPK' A
#
# COMPACT_ATOMS: atom_id res chain seq x y z
N MET A 1 -37.48 5.44 -41.97
CA MET A 1 -36.09 5.01 -42.24
C MET A 1 -35.22 5.68 -41.21
N ASP A 2 -35.18 5.05 -40.05
CA ASP A 2 -34.73 5.62 -38.79
C ASP A 2 -33.94 4.53 -38.08
N ILE A 3 -32.72 4.31 -38.58
CA ILE A 3 -31.72 3.52 -37.85
C ILE A 3 -30.91 4.49 -37.00
N GLY A 4 -31.53 4.88 -35.89
CA GLY A 4 -30.84 5.55 -34.80
C GLY A 4 -29.73 4.66 -34.26
N VAL A 5 -28.53 5.22 -34.26
CA VAL A 5 -27.57 5.13 -33.15
C VAL A 5 -27.31 3.71 -32.65
N VAL A 6 -26.40 3.01 -33.32
CA VAL A 6 -25.65 1.92 -32.67
C VAL A 6 -24.72 2.55 -31.65
N GLN A 7 -25.24 2.80 -30.46
CA GLN A 7 -24.46 3.14 -29.28
C GLN A 7 -23.58 1.93 -28.96
N VAL A 8 -22.36 1.88 -29.51
CA VAL A 8 -21.30 0.99 -29.05
C VAL A 8 -20.87 1.49 -27.67
N ALA A 9 -21.69 1.16 -26.67
CA ALA A 9 -21.33 1.33 -25.29
C ALA A 9 -20.10 0.45 -25.02
N SER A 10 -18.97 1.10 -24.77
CA SER A 10 -17.76 0.45 -24.25
C SER A 10 -18.12 -0.25 -22.94
N ARG A 11 -18.45 -1.54 -23.03
CA ARG A 11 -18.79 -2.40 -21.89
C ARG A 11 -17.55 -2.93 -21.15
N GLY A 12 -16.36 -2.50 -21.55
CA GLY A 12 -15.11 -3.24 -21.32
C GLY A 12 -14.10 -2.63 -20.34
N GLY A 13 -14.46 -1.61 -19.55
CA GLY A 13 -13.52 -0.92 -18.66
C GLY A 13 -13.58 -1.35 -17.19
N MET A 14 -14.78 -1.33 -16.60
CA MET A 14 -14.95 -1.38 -15.15
C MET A 14 -14.53 -2.73 -14.53
N GLY A 15 -14.94 -3.85 -15.13
CA GLY A 15 -14.61 -5.19 -14.61
C GLY A 15 -13.11 -5.50 -14.64
N LYS A 16 -12.39 -5.06 -15.68
CA LYS A 16 -10.94 -5.25 -15.79
C LYS A 16 -10.20 -4.43 -14.73
N VAL A 17 -10.60 -3.17 -14.53
CA VAL A 17 -10.00 -2.30 -13.51
C VAL A 17 -10.24 -2.87 -12.11
N THR A 18 -11.46 -3.32 -11.79
CA THR A 18 -11.76 -3.94 -10.50
C THR A 18 -10.93 -5.21 -10.27
N VAL A 19 -10.84 -6.09 -11.27
CA VAL A 19 -10.03 -7.33 -11.16
C VAL A 19 -8.55 -7.01 -10.97
N THR A 20 -7.99 -6.08 -11.75
CA THR A 20 -6.60 -5.64 -11.59
C THR A 20 -6.36 -5.08 -10.19
N PHE A 21 -7.27 -4.24 -9.68
CA PHE A 21 -7.15 -3.67 -8.34
C PHE A 21 -7.15 -4.74 -7.24
N VAL A 22 -8.05 -5.73 -7.33
CA VAL A 22 -8.10 -6.85 -6.38
C VAL A 22 -6.80 -7.66 -6.41
N ILE A 23 -6.26 -7.94 -7.60
CA ILE A 23 -4.99 -8.68 -7.75
C ILE A 23 -3.84 -7.89 -7.10
N VAL A 24 -3.75 -6.58 -7.35
CA VAL A 24 -2.71 -5.73 -6.76
C VAL A 24 -2.79 -5.76 -5.23
N ILE A 25 -3.99 -5.61 -4.65
CA ILE A 25 -4.17 -5.71 -3.20
C ILE A 25 -3.75 -7.09 -2.69
N ALA A 26 -4.19 -8.17 -3.34
CA ALA A 26 -3.83 -9.52 -2.93
C ALA A 26 -2.31 -9.73 -2.95
N LEU A 27 -1.61 -9.23 -3.97
CA LEU A 27 -0.14 -9.30 -4.04
C LEU A 27 0.55 -8.47 -2.95
N LEU A 28 0.04 -7.27 -2.65
CA LEU A 28 0.59 -6.44 -1.57
C LEU A 28 0.38 -7.08 -0.20
N LEU A 29 -0.77 -7.70 0.04
CA LEU A 29 -1.05 -8.39 1.29
C LEU A 29 -0.19 -9.64 1.43
N LEU A 30 -0.16 -10.52 0.41
CA LEU A 30 0.64 -11.74 0.45
C LEU A 30 2.14 -11.43 0.50
N GLY A 31 2.61 -10.49 -0.31
CA GLY A 31 3.99 -10.03 -0.31
C GLY A 31 4.37 -9.36 1.00
N GLY A 32 3.51 -8.50 1.55
CA GLY A 32 3.71 -7.85 2.85
C GLY A 32 3.73 -8.84 4.00
N MET A 33 2.84 -9.85 3.99
CA MET A 33 2.84 -10.93 4.99
C MET A 33 4.11 -11.76 4.91
N ALA A 34 4.53 -12.17 3.71
CA ALA A 34 5.78 -12.89 3.53
C ALA A 34 6.99 -12.05 3.97
N PHE A 35 7.04 -10.77 3.57
CA PHE A 35 8.07 -9.84 4.01
C PHE A 35 8.13 -9.78 5.53
N LEU A 36 7.02 -9.52 6.24
CA LEU A 36 7.00 -9.46 7.70
C LEU A 36 7.37 -10.79 8.36
N ALA A 37 6.96 -11.93 7.77
CA ALA A 37 7.27 -13.25 8.32
C ALA A 37 8.77 -13.58 8.24
N PHE A 38 9.45 -13.12 7.19
CA PHE A 38 10.87 -13.42 6.95
C PHE A 38 11.83 -12.28 7.29
N TRP A 39 11.32 -11.07 7.54
CA TRP A 39 12.14 -9.90 7.83
C TRP A 39 12.67 -9.95 9.26
N ASN A 40 14.00 -10.10 9.39
CA ASN A 40 14.72 -10.06 10.66
C ASN A 40 15.64 -8.83 10.70
N PRO A 41 15.16 -7.65 11.10
CA PRO A 41 15.98 -6.45 11.17
C PRO A 41 17.08 -6.64 12.22
N PRO A 42 18.32 -6.22 11.93
CA PRO A 42 19.40 -6.32 12.91
C PRO A 42 19.08 -5.46 14.13
N PRO A 43 19.54 -5.88 15.33
CA PRO A 43 19.41 -5.07 16.52
C PRO A 43 20.09 -3.70 16.33
N PRO A 44 19.61 -2.63 16.99
CA PRO A 44 20.21 -1.31 16.90
C PRO A 44 21.70 -1.34 17.25
N SER A 45 22.56 -0.81 16.37
CA SER A 45 24.02 -0.82 16.56
C SER A 45 24.52 0.08 17.68
N ALA A 46 23.65 0.95 18.23
CA ALA A 46 23.98 1.86 19.31
C ALA A 46 22.81 1.92 20.32
N PRO A 47 23.11 1.98 21.63
CA PRO A 47 22.11 2.26 22.64
C PRO A 47 21.39 3.59 22.35
N VAL A 48 20.06 3.56 22.28
CA VAL A 48 19.25 4.78 22.16
C VAL A 48 19.05 5.34 23.56
N GLU A 49 19.93 6.25 23.96
CA GLU A 49 19.75 7.01 25.20
C GLU A 49 18.72 8.11 25.00
N LYS A 50 17.57 7.97 25.66
CA LYS A 50 16.56 9.03 25.72
C LYS A 50 17.01 10.08 26.74
N VAL A 51 17.98 10.91 26.34
CA VAL A 51 18.45 12.04 27.15
C VAL A 51 17.37 13.13 27.13
N ILE A 52 16.91 13.58 28.30
CA ILE A 52 16.08 14.79 28.39
C ILE A 52 17.01 15.96 28.09
N PRO A 53 16.76 16.78 27.06
CA PRO A 53 17.62 17.92 26.78
C PRO A 53 17.67 18.86 27.99
N ASP A 54 18.87 19.19 28.47
CA ASP A 54 19.08 20.03 29.65
C ASP A 54 18.40 21.40 29.54
N ALA A 55 18.11 21.86 28.31
CA ALA A 55 17.30 23.03 28.02
C ALA A 55 15.89 23.01 28.63
N ARG A 56 15.40 21.85 29.10
CA ARG A 56 14.10 21.71 29.77
C ARG A 56 14.17 21.77 31.31
N PHE A 57 15.36 21.87 31.90
CA PHE A 57 15.53 22.01 33.34
C PHE A 57 15.94 23.46 33.68
N PRO A 58 15.01 24.29 34.21
CA PRO A 58 15.36 25.60 34.76
C PRO A 58 16.26 25.44 36.00
N LYS A 59 17.22 26.36 36.17
CA LYS A 59 18.11 26.47 37.34
C LYS A 59 17.47 27.23 38.49
#